data_AF-A0A8T3SRG7-F1
#
_entry.id   AF-A0A8T3SRG7-F1
#
_cell.length_a   1.000
_cell.length_b   1.000
_cell.length_c   1.000
_cell.angle_alpha   90.00
_cell.angle_beta   90.00
_cell.angle_gamma   90.00
#
_symmetry.space_group_name_H-M   'P 1'
#
loop_
_entity.id
_entity.type
_entity.pdbx_description
1 polymer ?
#
loop_
_entity_poly.entity_id
_entity_poly.type
_entity_poly.pdbx_seq_one_letter_code
_entity_poly.pdbx_strand_id
1 'polypeptide(L)'
;MFGRRDRSRESREAADREQSRRALFEELAKRPANICPFLGLASSQTEYHDGFTREHRCYAFGDPVELSVEQQERVCLGRGYGNCPRYLRGVLVIPTEELEALRRPLPPVRPPAPPDAATPPPPEPDGSGRRRIFLLLGLVLLLAVVGAGGALFYFNGPGVAVRPTPTPQPSISSQPSPSAATTPTQQPSPTPEPTPFPETPIPDPTPLPGDTFQGYEVTVLAGENTLFEIDAAGNIVRSETAHYSRFSKAPVDRIEAPNGLLHWRTSEGFFSGLSYIRDRSGPFLIRAVYQGADGEKRYIVLKQEDI
;
A
#
# COMPACT_ATOMS: atom_id res chain seq x y z
N MET A 1 -29.67 -30.39 -46.09
CA MET A 1 -30.34 -29.12 -45.70
C MET A 1 -30.28 -28.81 -44.18
N PHE A 2 -29.60 -29.59 -43.33
CA PHE A 2 -29.67 -29.43 -41.87
C PHE A 2 -28.78 -28.33 -41.25
N GLY A 3 -27.77 -27.81 -41.95
CA GLY A 3 -26.80 -26.86 -41.38
C GLY A 3 -27.18 -25.37 -41.34
N ARG A 4 -28.37 -24.97 -41.80
CA ARG A 4 -28.83 -23.55 -41.73
C ARG A 4 -29.58 -23.22 -40.44
N ARG A 5 -30.30 -24.17 -39.85
CA ARG A 5 -31.06 -23.93 -38.61
C ARG A 5 -30.15 -23.82 -37.40
N ASP A 6 -29.07 -24.59 -37.38
CA ASP A 6 -28.09 -24.59 -36.28
C ASP A 6 -27.36 -23.25 -36.17
N ARG A 7 -26.81 -22.77 -37.30
CA ARG A 7 -26.17 -21.44 -37.39
C ARG A 7 -27.08 -20.27 -36.97
N SER A 8 -28.38 -20.36 -37.27
CA SER A 8 -29.34 -19.33 -36.85
C SER A 8 -29.67 -19.37 -35.36
N ARG A 9 -29.49 -20.52 -34.70
CA ARG A 9 -29.68 -20.65 -33.26
C ARG A 9 -28.43 -20.16 -32.52
N GLU A 10 -27.25 -20.59 -32.94
CA GLU A 10 -25.96 -20.12 -32.40
C GLU A 10 -25.82 -18.59 -32.50
N SER A 11 -26.27 -17.99 -33.62
CA SER A 11 -26.21 -16.54 -33.80
C SER A 11 -27.16 -15.78 -32.86
N ARG A 12 -28.34 -16.32 -32.57
CA ARG A 12 -29.28 -15.74 -31.60
C ARG A 12 -28.73 -15.86 -30.18
N GLU A 13 -28.23 -17.04 -29.81
CA GLU A 13 -27.63 -17.26 -28.48
C GLU A 13 -26.37 -16.40 -28.26
N ALA A 14 -25.59 -16.11 -29.31
CA ALA A 14 -24.49 -15.15 -29.25
C ALA A 14 -24.97 -13.70 -29.08
N ALA A 15 -26.02 -13.31 -29.80
CA ALA A 15 -26.62 -11.98 -29.70
C ALA A 15 -27.22 -11.73 -28.30
N ASP A 16 -27.91 -12.72 -27.74
CA ASP A 16 -28.51 -12.63 -26.40
C ASP A 16 -27.44 -12.50 -25.31
N ARG A 17 -26.31 -13.23 -25.44
CA ARG A 17 -25.14 -13.11 -24.56
C ARG A 17 -24.50 -11.72 -24.65
N GLU A 18 -24.34 -11.20 -25.85
CA GLU A 18 -23.79 -9.86 -26.07
C GLU A 18 -24.72 -8.77 -25.51
N GLN A 19 -26.03 -8.91 -25.68
CA GLN A 19 -27.01 -7.99 -25.11
C GLN A 19 -26.99 -8.01 -23.57
N SER A 20 -26.89 -9.20 -22.97
CA SER A 20 -26.79 -9.38 -21.52
C SER A 20 -25.50 -8.75 -20.97
N ARG A 21 -24.39 -8.90 -21.69
CA ARG A 21 -23.09 -8.30 -21.37
C ARG A 21 -23.16 -6.77 -21.39
N ARG A 22 -23.78 -6.18 -22.42
CA ARG A 22 -23.96 -4.73 -22.53
C ARG A 22 -24.82 -4.16 -21.41
N ALA A 23 -25.93 -4.83 -21.08
CA ALA A 23 -26.80 -4.41 -19.98
C ALA A 23 -26.06 -4.43 -18.63
N LEU A 24 -25.21 -5.44 -18.41
CA LEU A 24 -24.35 -5.50 -17.23
C LEU A 24 -23.41 -4.29 -17.15
N PHE A 25 -22.72 -3.94 -18.24
CA PHE A 25 -21.82 -2.78 -18.26
C PHE A 25 -22.54 -1.44 -18.05
N GLU A 26 -23.75 -1.30 -18.60
CA GLU A 26 -24.57 -0.12 -18.37
C GLU A 26 -24.96 0.04 -16.90
N GLU A 27 -25.26 -1.06 -16.20
CA GLU A 27 -25.52 -1.06 -14.77
C GLU A 27 -24.26 -0.67 -13.97
N LEU A 28 -23.10 -1.25 -14.32
CA LEU A 28 -21.82 -0.94 -13.66
C LEU A 28 -21.38 0.52 -13.87
N ALA A 29 -21.72 1.12 -15.00
CA ALA A 29 -21.41 2.53 -15.31
C ALA A 29 -22.16 3.53 -14.42
N LYS A 30 -23.26 3.12 -13.76
CA LYS A 30 -24.01 3.99 -12.83
C LYS A 30 -23.30 4.18 -11.49
N ARG A 31 -22.23 3.43 -11.21
CA ARG A 31 -21.53 3.48 -9.92
C ARG A 31 -20.76 4.77 -9.72
N PRO A 32 -20.56 5.21 -8.46
CA PRO A 32 -19.72 6.36 -8.15
C PRO A 32 -18.29 6.18 -8.67
N ALA A 33 -17.70 7.27 -9.19
CA ALA A 33 -16.34 7.27 -9.76
C ALA A 33 -15.22 7.03 -8.72
N ASN A 34 -15.53 6.88 -7.44
CA ASN A 34 -14.58 6.50 -6.40
C ASN A 34 -14.66 5.03 -6.00
N ILE A 35 -15.48 4.23 -6.68
CA ILE A 35 -15.69 2.80 -6.39
C ILE A 35 -15.30 1.98 -7.61
N CYS A 36 -14.60 0.87 -7.38
CA CYS A 36 -14.17 -0.02 -8.44
C CYS A 36 -15.39 -0.61 -9.20
N PRO A 37 -15.46 -0.47 -10.54
CA PRO A 37 -16.54 -1.06 -11.34
C PRO A 37 -16.60 -2.60 -11.27
N PHE A 38 -15.53 -3.27 -10.84
CA PHE A 38 -15.48 -4.73 -10.72
C PHE A 38 -15.79 -5.25 -9.30
N LEU A 39 -16.08 -4.38 -8.34
CA LEU A 39 -16.45 -4.78 -6.98
C LEU A 39 -17.91 -5.22 -6.96
N GLY A 40 -18.20 -6.49 -6.71
CA GLY A 40 -19.56 -6.99 -6.52
C GLY A 40 -19.75 -7.62 -5.15
N LEU A 41 -20.94 -8.14 -4.88
CA LEU A 41 -21.21 -9.07 -3.78
C LEU A 41 -21.13 -10.52 -4.27
N ALA A 42 -20.90 -11.47 -3.37
CA ALA A 42 -20.87 -12.89 -3.71
C ALA A 42 -22.17 -13.39 -4.39
N SER A 43 -23.31 -12.78 -4.04
CA SER A 43 -24.62 -13.07 -4.62
C SER A 43 -24.90 -12.34 -5.93
N SER A 44 -24.24 -11.21 -6.20
CA SER A 44 -24.57 -10.31 -7.30
C SER A 44 -23.37 -9.46 -7.73
N GLN A 45 -23.03 -9.53 -9.03
CA GLN A 45 -21.93 -8.76 -9.61
C GLN A 45 -22.20 -7.25 -9.66
N THR A 46 -23.46 -6.84 -9.78
CA THR A 46 -23.86 -5.44 -9.96
C THR A 46 -24.10 -4.71 -8.65
N GLU A 47 -24.40 -5.44 -7.57
CA GLU A 47 -24.58 -4.87 -6.23
C GLU A 47 -23.26 -4.71 -5.49
N TYR A 48 -23.19 -3.72 -4.60
CA TYR A 48 -22.05 -3.48 -3.73
C TYR A 48 -22.50 -2.76 -2.45
N HIS A 49 -21.66 -2.77 -1.42
CA HIS A 49 -21.87 -1.99 -0.21
C HIS A 49 -20.83 -0.87 -0.09
N ASP A 50 -21.23 0.29 0.41
CA ASP A 50 -20.33 1.45 0.60
C ASP A 50 -19.27 1.24 1.70
N GLY A 51 -19.37 0.16 2.50
CA GLY A 51 -18.44 -0.21 3.56
C GLY A 51 -17.80 -1.58 3.35
N PHE A 52 -16.81 -1.93 4.18
CA PHE A 52 -16.17 -3.24 4.08
C PHE A 52 -17.17 -4.36 4.37
N THR A 53 -17.08 -5.45 3.61
CA THR A 53 -17.82 -6.68 3.91
C THR A 53 -17.06 -7.90 3.41
N ARG A 54 -17.21 -9.03 4.09
CA ARG A 54 -16.65 -10.30 3.62
C ARG A 54 -17.36 -10.84 2.39
N GLU A 55 -18.51 -10.27 2.04
CA GLU A 55 -19.26 -10.64 0.84
C GLU A 55 -18.73 -10.00 -0.44
N HIS A 56 -17.87 -8.98 -0.33
CA HIS A 56 -17.29 -8.36 -1.51
C HIS A 56 -16.45 -9.35 -2.32
N ARG A 57 -16.63 -9.34 -3.64
CA ARG A 57 -15.90 -10.14 -4.63
C ARG A 57 -15.40 -9.24 -5.75
N CYS A 58 -14.26 -9.59 -6.32
CA CYS A 58 -13.71 -8.96 -7.51
C CYS A 58 -14.08 -9.77 -8.74
N TYR A 59 -14.73 -9.12 -9.72
CA TYR A 59 -15.20 -9.72 -10.98
C TYR A 59 -14.37 -9.31 -12.21
N ALA A 60 -13.16 -8.77 -12.01
CA ALA A 60 -12.33 -8.25 -13.10
C ALA A 60 -11.99 -9.28 -14.19
N PHE A 61 -12.09 -10.59 -13.89
CA PHE A 61 -11.80 -11.68 -14.81
C PHE A 61 -13.00 -12.63 -15.01
N GLY A 62 -14.22 -12.18 -14.69
CA GLY A 62 -15.45 -12.98 -14.80
C GLY A 62 -15.78 -13.74 -13.50
N ASP A 63 -14.86 -14.57 -13.01
CA ASP A 63 -15.11 -15.36 -11.80
C ASP A 63 -14.95 -14.51 -10.50
N PRO A 64 -15.80 -14.71 -9.48
CA PRO A 64 -15.74 -13.97 -8.23
C PRO A 64 -14.52 -14.37 -7.40
N VAL A 65 -13.61 -13.43 -7.19
CA VAL A 65 -12.42 -13.63 -6.33
C VAL A 65 -12.60 -12.92 -4.99
N GLU A 66 -12.24 -13.57 -3.88
CA GLU A 66 -12.26 -12.96 -2.54
C GLU A 66 -11.24 -11.81 -2.41
N LEU A 67 -11.57 -10.86 -1.55
CA LEU A 67 -10.79 -9.64 -1.31
C LEU A 67 -10.46 -9.51 0.18
N SER A 68 -9.21 -9.19 0.50
CA SER A 68 -8.82 -8.84 1.87
C SER A 68 -9.45 -7.53 2.31
N VAL A 69 -9.62 -7.33 3.63
CA VAL A 69 -10.22 -6.12 4.19
C VAL A 69 -9.40 -4.89 3.80
N GLU A 70 -8.07 -4.97 3.89
CA GLU A 70 -7.17 -3.87 3.54
C GLU A 70 -7.27 -3.49 2.06
N GLN A 71 -7.45 -4.49 1.17
CA GLN A 71 -7.62 -4.23 -0.26
C GLN A 71 -8.98 -3.57 -0.55
N GLN A 72 -10.04 -3.99 0.13
CA GLN A 72 -11.36 -3.37 -0.03
C GLN A 72 -11.32 -1.90 0.38
N GLU A 73 -10.81 -1.58 1.57
CA GLU A 73 -10.80 -0.22 2.12
C GLU A 73 -9.86 0.72 1.35
N ARG A 74 -8.64 0.27 1.05
CA ARG A 74 -7.62 1.16 0.44
C ARG A 74 -7.72 1.24 -1.07
N VAL A 75 -8.28 0.23 -1.72
CA VAL A 75 -8.26 0.10 -3.18
C VAL A 75 -9.67 0.10 -3.75
N CYS A 76 -10.52 -0.88 -3.40
CA CYS A 76 -11.78 -1.09 -4.11
C CYS A 76 -12.85 -0.03 -3.81
N LEU A 77 -12.93 0.44 -2.56
CA LEU A 77 -13.92 1.44 -2.10
C LEU A 77 -13.38 2.88 -2.16
N GLY A 78 -12.11 3.06 -2.54
CA GLY A 78 -11.47 4.37 -2.66
C GLY A 78 -11.06 4.67 -4.10
N ARG A 79 -10.65 5.92 -4.38
CA ARG A 79 -10.15 6.34 -5.70
C ARG A 79 -8.88 5.60 -6.17
N GLY A 80 -8.27 4.80 -5.29
CA GLY A 80 -7.06 4.02 -5.58
C GLY A 80 -7.25 2.85 -6.54
N TYR A 81 -8.49 2.44 -6.86
CA TYR A 81 -8.73 1.31 -7.75
C TYR A 81 -8.13 1.48 -9.16
N GLY A 82 -7.93 2.72 -9.62
CA GLY A 82 -7.30 3.00 -10.91
C GLY A 82 -5.89 2.43 -11.05
N ASN A 83 -5.18 2.25 -9.92
CA ASN A 83 -3.85 1.65 -9.85
C ASN A 83 -3.89 0.16 -9.48
N CYS A 84 -5.08 -0.45 -9.39
CA CYS A 84 -5.19 -1.86 -9.05
C CYS A 84 -4.80 -2.72 -10.27
N PRO A 85 -3.82 -3.63 -10.17
CA PRO A 85 -3.42 -4.46 -11.30
C PRO A 85 -4.56 -5.32 -11.88
N ARG A 86 -5.51 -5.74 -11.02
CA ARG A 86 -6.70 -6.48 -11.46
C ARG A 86 -7.64 -5.60 -12.29
N TYR A 87 -7.86 -4.35 -11.87
CA TYR A 87 -8.65 -3.38 -12.64
C TYR A 87 -8.01 -3.10 -14.00
N LEU A 88 -6.71 -2.78 -14.01
CA LEU A 88 -5.98 -2.45 -15.24
C LEU A 88 -6.00 -3.61 -16.25
N ARG A 89 -5.85 -4.85 -15.78
CA ARG A 89 -5.95 -6.03 -16.66
C ARG A 89 -7.39 -6.30 -17.10
N GLY A 90 -8.37 -6.19 -16.20
CA GLY A 90 -9.78 -6.39 -16.54
C GLY A 90 -10.26 -5.42 -17.62
N VAL A 91 -9.81 -4.17 -17.55
CA VAL A 91 -10.04 -3.13 -18.55
C VAL A 91 -9.54 -3.52 -19.95
N LEU A 92 -8.44 -4.28 -20.06
CA LEU A 92 -7.91 -4.74 -21.35
C LEU A 92 -8.70 -5.90 -21.97
N VAL A 93 -9.42 -6.67 -21.15
CA VAL A 93 -10.26 -7.77 -21.62
C VAL A 93 -11.61 -7.26 -22.15
N ILE A 94 -12.00 -6.07 -21.75
CA ILE A 94 -13.25 -5.43 -22.17
C ILE A 94 -13.04 -4.73 -23.51
N PRO A 95 -13.88 -5.00 -24.53
CA PRO A 95 -13.82 -4.27 -25.79
C PRO A 95 -14.00 -2.76 -25.57
N THR A 96 -13.26 -1.97 -26.34
CA THR A 96 -13.09 -0.52 -26.14
C THR A 96 -14.40 0.26 -26.04
N GLU A 97 -15.42 -0.17 -26.79
CA GLU A 97 -16.76 0.44 -26.79
C GLU A 97 -17.48 0.37 -25.43
N GLU A 98 -17.30 -0.69 -24.66
CA GLU A 98 -17.86 -0.82 -23.31
C GLU A 98 -17.04 -0.07 -22.28
N LEU A 99 -15.73 0.01 -22.51
CA LEU A 99 -14.84 0.80 -21.68
C LEU A 99 -15.15 2.29 -21.78
N GLU A 100 -15.52 2.75 -22.98
CA GLU A 100 -16.00 4.10 -23.23
C GLU A 100 -17.26 4.39 -22.41
N ALA A 101 -18.18 3.41 -22.28
CA ALA A 101 -19.39 3.56 -21.46
C ALA A 101 -19.07 3.76 -19.97
N LEU A 102 -18.06 3.07 -19.44
CA LEU A 102 -17.57 3.26 -18.06
C LEU A 102 -16.85 4.60 -17.86
N ARG A 103 -16.23 5.16 -18.92
CA ARG A 103 -15.50 6.44 -18.86
C ARG A 103 -16.36 7.65 -19.14
N ARG A 104 -17.57 7.48 -19.69
CA ARG A 104 -18.46 8.61 -19.96
C ARG A 104 -18.71 9.35 -18.64
N PRO A 105 -18.35 10.64 -18.57
CA PRO A 105 -18.70 11.45 -17.41
C PRO A 105 -20.22 11.36 -17.24
N LEU A 106 -20.70 10.95 -16.05
CA LEU A 106 -22.11 11.08 -15.75
C LEU A 106 -22.49 12.53 -16.06
N PRO A 107 -23.57 12.78 -16.83
CA PRO A 107 -24.03 14.14 -17.03
C PRO A 107 -24.16 14.78 -15.64
N PRO A 108 -23.66 16.01 -15.44
CA PRO A 108 -23.68 16.65 -14.14
C PRO A 108 -25.10 16.54 -13.62
N VAL A 109 -25.26 15.83 -12.49
CA VAL A 109 -26.54 15.72 -11.80
C VAL A 109 -26.95 17.16 -11.59
N ARG A 110 -28.02 17.60 -12.29
CA ARG A 110 -28.53 18.94 -12.07
C ARG A 110 -28.72 19.05 -10.56
N PRO A 111 -28.14 20.06 -9.90
CA PRO A 111 -28.41 20.28 -8.50
C PRO A 111 -29.93 20.17 -8.33
N PRO A 112 -30.42 19.44 -7.31
CA PRO A 112 -31.84 19.37 -7.06
C PRO A 112 -32.38 20.79 -7.12
N ALA A 113 -33.41 21.00 -7.95
CA ALA A 113 -34.01 22.32 -8.08
C ALA A 113 -34.20 22.88 -6.67
N PRO A 114 -33.78 24.14 -6.41
CA PRO A 114 -34.01 24.73 -5.11
C PRO A 114 -35.48 24.49 -4.77
N PRO A 115 -35.77 23.91 -3.59
CA PRO A 115 -37.15 23.59 -3.23
C PRO A 115 -37.97 24.85 -3.42
N ASP A 116 -38.97 24.77 -4.29
CA ASP A 116 -39.91 25.87 -4.51
C ASP A 116 -40.31 26.43 -3.15
N ALA A 117 -40.14 27.74 -3.02
CA ALA A 117 -40.55 28.46 -1.84
C ALA A 117 -42.02 28.16 -1.55
N ALA A 118 -42.30 27.46 -0.44
CA ALA A 118 -43.31 27.79 0.57
C ALA A 118 -43.87 26.54 1.25
N THR A 119 -43.19 26.11 2.33
CA THR A 119 -43.91 25.83 3.59
C THR A 119 -43.00 26.28 4.73
N PRO A 120 -43.41 27.23 5.60
CA PRO A 120 -42.62 27.58 6.77
C PRO A 120 -42.46 26.32 7.66
N PRO A 121 -41.24 26.00 8.11
CA PRO A 121 -41.05 24.89 9.04
C PRO A 121 -41.80 25.19 10.35
N PRO A 122 -42.40 24.18 10.99
CA PRO A 122 -42.99 24.35 12.31
C PRO A 122 -41.94 24.86 13.31
N PRO A 123 -42.33 25.71 14.28
CA PRO A 123 -41.39 26.27 15.25
C PRO A 123 -40.70 25.14 16.02
N GLU A 124 -39.38 25.05 15.90
CA GLU A 124 -38.57 24.12 16.66
C GLU A 124 -38.67 24.46 18.16
N PRO A 125 -38.87 23.47 19.05
CA PRO A 125 -38.85 23.72 20.48
C PRO A 125 -37.43 24.10 20.93
N ASP A 126 -37.31 25.27 21.56
CA ASP A 126 -36.08 25.84 22.12
C ASP A 126 -35.50 24.92 23.21
N GLY A 127 -34.63 24.00 22.77
CA GLY A 127 -34.00 22.96 23.59
C GLY A 127 -32.65 23.37 24.18
N SER A 128 -32.41 24.66 24.38
CA SER A 128 -31.09 25.20 24.80
C SER A 128 -30.66 24.85 26.24
N GLY A 129 -31.55 24.26 27.07
CA GLY A 129 -31.25 23.90 28.46
C GLY A 129 -30.56 22.54 28.68
N ARG A 130 -30.82 21.54 27.83
CA ARG A 130 -30.38 20.15 28.12
C ARG A 130 -28.92 19.88 27.76
N ARG A 131 -28.38 20.59 26.76
CA ARG A 131 -27.02 20.36 26.24
C ARG A 131 -25.92 20.82 27.20
N ARG A 132 -26.18 21.85 28.03
CA ARG A 132 -25.23 22.32 29.05
C ARG A 132 -25.09 21.35 30.23
N ILE A 133 -26.15 20.64 30.58
CA ILE A 133 -26.14 19.67 31.68
C ILE A 133 -25.29 18.44 31.31
N PHE A 134 -25.42 17.91 30.08
CA PHE A 134 -24.62 16.77 29.64
C PHE A 134 -23.12 17.09 29.51
N LEU A 135 -22.76 18.31 29.13
CA LEU A 135 -21.35 18.74 29.07
C LEU A 135 -20.70 18.84 30.45
N LEU A 136 -21.41 19.37 31.45
CA LEU A 136 -20.90 19.43 32.83
C LEU A 136 -20.75 18.03 33.44
N LEU A 137 -21.71 17.14 33.20
CA LEU A 137 -21.63 15.75 33.70
C LEU A 137 -20.45 14.98 33.08
N GLY A 138 -20.21 15.17 31.78
CA GLY A 138 -19.07 14.55 31.09
C GLY A 138 -17.72 15.03 31.62
N LEU A 139 -17.59 16.33 31.92
CA LEU A 139 -16.36 16.90 32.48
C LEU A 139 -16.07 16.37 33.90
N VAL A 140 -17.09 16.27 34.75
CA VAL A 140 -16.94 15.74 36.12
C VAL A 140 -16.54 14.27 36.09
N LEU A 141 -17.12 13.46 35.20
CA LEU A 141 -16.74 12.06 35.04
C LEU A 141 -15.29 11.91 34.59
N LEU A 142 -14.84 12.74 33.64
CA LEU A 142 -13.47 12.71 33.13
C LEU A 142 -12.44 13.08 34.21
N LEU A 143 -12.75 14.09 35.04
CA LEU A 143 -11.90 14.45 36.18
C LEU A 143 -11.85 13.34 37.24
N ALA A 144 -12.95 12.64 37.49
CA ALA A 144 -12.98 11.50 38.42
C ALA A 144 -12.12 10.32 37.92
N VAL A 145 -12.17 10.01 36.62
CA VAL A 145 -11.36 8.92 36.03
C VAL A 145 -9.88 9.25 36.05
N VAL A 146 -9.50 10.49 35.70
CA VAL A 146 -8.09 10.93 35.73
C VAL A 146 -7.56 10.99 37.17
N GLY A 147 -8.37 11.45 38.13
CA GLY A 147 -8.01 11.48 39.54
C GLY A 147 -7.81 10.08 40.15
N ALA A 148 -8.70 9.13 39.83
CA ALA A 148 -8.59 7.76 40.30
C ALA A 148 -7.41 6.99 39.65
N GLY A 149 -7.15 7.24 38.36
CA GLY A 149 -6.01 6.63 37.65
C GLY A 149 -4.65 7.12 38.16
N GLY A 150 -4.53 8.42 38.47
CA GLY A 150 -3.30 8.99 39.04
C GLY A 150 -2.95 8.45 40.43
N ALA A 151 -3.95 8.22 41.28
CA ALA A 151 -3.74 7.68 42.63
C ALA A 151 -3.26 6.22 42.61
N LEU A 152 -3.78 5.38 41.70
CA LEU A 152 -3.37 3.98 41.58
C LEU A 152 -1.93 3.82 41.04
N PHE A 153 -1.48 4.73 40.19
CA PHE A 153 -0.12 4.72 39.65
C PHE A 153 0.92 5.16 40.69
N TYR A 154 0.56 6.07 41.61
CA TYR A 154 1.49 6.59 42.62
C TYR A 154 1.74 5.60 43.79
N PHE A 155 0.81 4.69 44.07
CA PHE A 155 0.96 3.69 45.15
C PHE A 155 1.52 2.33 44.68
N ASN A 156 1.62 2.06 43.38
CA ASN A 156 2.20 0.82 42.83
C ASN A 156 3.49 1.10 42.06
N GLY A 157 4.51 1.59 42.76
CA GLY A 157 5.87 1.66 42.20
C GLY A 157 6.42 0.26 41.90
N PRO A 158 7.08 0.03 40.76
CA PRO A 158 7.63 -1.27 40.40
C PRO A 158 8.83 -1.61 41.31
N GLY A 159 8.67 -2.65 42.12
CA GLY A 159 9.78 -3.28 42.83
C GLY A 159 10.75 -3.91 41.82
N VAL A 160 11.98 -3.42 41.79
CA VAL A 160 13.07 -3.99 41.00
C VAL A 160 13.49 -5.31 41.65
N ALA A 161 12.97 -6.42 41.14
CA ALA A 161 13.42 -7.76 41.49
C ALA A 161 14.66 -8.12 40.64
N VAL A 162 15.84 -8.03 41.26
CA VAL A 162 17.09 -8.55 40.70
C VAL A 162 16.98 -10.07 40.68
N ARG A 163 16.88 -10.65 39.48
CA ARG A 163 16.85 -12.11 39.27
C ARG A 163 18.30 -12.61 39.12
N PRO A 164 18.74 -13.64 39.86
CA PRO A 164 20.09 -14.17 39.72
C PRO A 164 20.29 -14.84 38.35
N THR A 165 21.44 -14.54 37.76
CA THR A 165 21.98 -15.11 36.53
C THR A 165 22.16 -16.63 36.67
N PRO A 166 21.56 -17.47 35.81
CA PRO A 166 21.85 -18.88 35.79
C PRO A 166 23.21 -19.15 35.12
N THR A 167 24.06 -19.87 35.83
CA THR A 167 25.33 -20.45 35.37
C THR A 167 25.07 -21.45 34.23
N PRO A 168 25.80 -21.39 33.09
CA PRO A 168 25.68 -22.40 32.05
C PRO A 168 26.33 -23.72 32.51
N GLN A 169 25.53 -24.79 32.53
CA GLN A 169 25.97 -26.16 32.77
C GLN A 169 26.31 -26.82 31.41
N PRO A 170 27.48 -27.46 31.26
CA PRO A 170 27.82 -28.18 30.03
C PRO A 170 26.97 -29.44 29.94
N SER A 171 26.21 -29.60 28.84
CA SER A 171 25.49 -30.83 28.55
C SER A 171 26.23 -31.62 27.47
N ILE A 172 26.65 -32.81 27.86
CA ILE A 172 27.44 -33.75 27.08
C ILE A 172 26.48 -34.58 26.22
N SER A 173 26.90 -34.75 24.96
CA SER A 173 26.61 -35.84 24.03
C SER A 173 25.82 -37.04 24.58
N SER A 174 24.71 -37.35 23.92
CA SER A 174 24.40 -38.74 23.59
C SER A 174 23.74 -38.80 22.21
N GLN A 175 24.41 -39.52 21.33
CA GLN A 175 24.03 -39.88 19.98
C GLN A 175 23.03 -41.05 20.03
N PRO A 176 21.79 -40.92 19.54
CA PRO A 176 20.94 -42.06 19.26
C PRO A 176 21.10 -42.54 17.81
N SER A 177 21.06 -43.86 17.71
CA SER A 177 21.14 -44.73 16.53
C SER A 177 20.14 -44.36 15.41
N PRO A 178 20.51 -44.48 14.12
CA PRO A 178 19.59 -44.24 13.01
C PRO A 178 18.56 -45.38 12.94
N SER A 179 17.31 -45.06 13.23
CA SER A 179 16.16 -45.92 12.91
C SER A 179 15.66 -45.53 11.52
N ALA A 180 15.60 -46.50 10.62
CA ALA A 180 15.12 -46.33 9.26
C ALA A 180 13.63 -45.95 9.27
N ALA A 181 13.35 -44.65 9.19
CA ALA A 181 12.01 -44.12 9.00
C ALA A 181 11.68 -44.10 7.51
N THR A 182 10.59 -44.78 7.18
CA THR A 182 9.95 -44.83 5.86
C THR A 182 9.79 -43.45 5.25
N THR A 183 10.32 -43.28 4.04
CA THR A 183 10.21 -42.09 3.20
C THR A 183 8.74 -41.69 3.00
N PRO A 184 8.25 -40.56 3.56
CA PRO A 184 6.97 -40.02 3.18
C PRO A 184 7.10 -39.46 1.76
N THR A 185 6.22 -39.93 0.87
CA THR A 185 6.07 -39.40 -0.49
C THR A 185 5.71 -37.92 -0.37
N GLN A 186 6.69 -37.04 -0.64
CA GLN A 186 6.45 -35.60 -0.63
C GLN A 186 5.44 -35.27 -1.73
N GLN A 187 4.27 -34.82 -1.31
CA GLN A 187 3.31 -34.14 -2.17
C GLN A 187 4.04 -32.94 -2.79
N PRO A 188 3.97 -32.75 -4.13
CA PRO A 188 4.66 -31.65 -4.79
C PRO A 188 4.23 -30.33 -4.16
N SER A 189 5.20 -29.61 -3.61
CA SER A 189 5.02 -28.26 -3.11
C SER A 189 4.42 -27.42 -4.25
N PRO A 190 3.34 -26.65 -4.01
CA PRO A 190 2.76 -25.82 -5.06
C PRO A 190 3.85 -24.91 -5.62
N THR A 191 4.06 -24.98 -6.93
CA THR A 191 4.92 -24.07 -7.67
C THR A 191 4.55 -22.64 -7.26
N PRO A 192 5.50 -21.84 -6.70
CA PRO A 192 5.19 -20.49 -6.27
C PRO A 192 4.60 -19.72 -7.43
N GLU A 193 3.39 -19.20 -7.23
CA GLU A 193 2.72 -18.33 -8.18
C GLU A 193 3.65 -17.15 -8.49
N PRO A 194 3.87 -16.80 -9.77
CA PRO A 194 4.86 -15.79 -10.15
C PRO A 194 4.54 -14.49 -9.42
N THR A 195 5.47 -14.07 -8.56
CA THR A 195 5.40 -12.79 -7.89
C THR A 195 5.24 -11.71 -8.97
N PRO A 196 4.19 -10.88 -8.92
CA PRO A 196 3.98 -9.86 -9.94
C PRO A 196 5.21 -8.97 -10.00
N PHE A 197 5.82 -8.89 -11.19
CA PHE A 197 6.90 -7.94 -11.46
C PHE A 197 6.40 -6.54 -11.07
N PRO A 198 7.16 -5.78 -10.26
CA PRO A 198 6.79 -4.42 -9.91
C PRO A 198 6.63 -3.59 -11.18
N GLU A 199 5.53 -2.83 -11.26
CA GLU A 199 5.27 -1.91 -12.36
C GLU A 199 6.47 -0.97 -12.54
N THR A 200 6.86 -0.75 -13.80
CA THR A 200 7.98 0.11 -14.15
C THR A 200 7.67 1.52 -13.63
N PRO A 201 8.50 2.09 -12.74
CA PRO A 201 8.22 3.39 -12.16
C PRO A 201 8.10 4.44 -13.27
N ILE A 202 7.10 5.33 -13.14
CA ILE A 202 6.98 6.52 -13.98
C ILE A 202 8.34 7.25 -13.93
N PRO A 203 8.93 7.62 -15.07
CA PRO A 203 10.24 8.25 -15.08
C PRO A 203 10.21 9.54 -14.26
N ASP A 204 11.17 9.68 -13.35
CA ASP A 204 11.37 10.90 -12.59
C ASP A 204 11.67 12.07 -13.57
N PRO A 205 11.20 13.30 -13.30
CA PRO A 205 11.46 14.44 -14.16
C PRO A 205 12.97 14.70 -14.26
N THR A 206 13.45 14.85 -15.49
CA THR A 206 14.88 15.10 -15.79
C THR A 206 15.21 16.58 -15.55
N PRO A 207 16.35 16.91 -14.91
CA PRO A 207 16.74 18.30 -14.67
C PRO A 207 16.84 19.12 -15.94
N LEU A 208 16.45 20.39 -15.84
CA LEU A 208 16.50 21.37 -16.93
C LEU A 208 17.67 22.35 -16.70
N PRO A 209 18.17 23.01 -17.75
CA PRO A 209 19.12 24.10 -17.61
C PRO A 209 18.57 25.19 -16.68
N GLY A 210 19.32 25.54 -15.64
CA GLY A 210 18.93 26.51 -14.60
C GLY A 210 18.47 25.88 -13.29
N ASP A 211 18.27 24.55 -13.24
CA ASP A 211 17.98 23.87 -11.98
C ASP A 211 19.17 23.90 -11.03
N THR A 212 18.90 24.11 -9.74
CA THR A 212 19.94 24.21 -8.71
C THR A 212 20.18 22.84 -8.07
N PHE A 213 21.43 22.39 -8.02
CA PHE A 213 21.82 21.17 -7.32
C PHE A 213 21.57 21.29 -5.80
N GLN A 214 20.89 20.31 -5.22
CA GLN A 214 20.50 20.29 -3.80
C GLN A 214 21.27 19.25 -2.99
N GLY A 215 21.75 18.18 -3.61
CA GLY A 215 22.47 17.10 -2.91
C GLY A 215 22.20 15.74 -3.53
N TYR A 216 22.47 14.69 -2.76
CA TYR A 216 22.27 13.30 -3.18
C TYR A 216 21.24 12.60 -2.30
N GLU A 217 20.52 11.65 -2.90
CA GLU A 217 19.57 10.78 -2.22
C GLU A 217 19.92 9.32 -2.53
N VAL A 218 20.01 8.48 -1.50
CA VAL A 218 20.08 7.02 -1.67
C VAL A 218 18.68 6.46 -1.74
N THR A 219 18.48 5.50 -2.63
CA THR A 219 17.25 4.73 -2.76
C THR A 219 17.57 3.25 -2.58
N VAL A 220 16.84 2.59 -1.68
CA VAL A 220 16.94 1.15 -1.42
C VAL A 220 15.60 0.47 -1.61
N LEU A 221 15.62 -0.73 -2.18
CA LEU A 221 14.45 -1.60 -2.26
C LEU A 221 14.18 -2.27 -0.91
N ALA A 222 13.00 -2.88 -0.77
CA ALA A 222 12.73 -3.77 0.36
C ALA A 222 13.74 -4.91 0.37
N GLY A 223 14.24 -5.27 1.55
CA GLY A 223 15.28 -6.29 1.74
C GLY A 223 16.34 -5.86 2.74
N GLU A 224 17.50 -6.51 2.67
CA GLU A 224 18.63 -6.25 3.55
C GLU A 224 19.73 -5.49 2.81
N ASN A 225 20.30 -4.48 3.45
CA ASN A 225 21.50 -3.79 2.99
C ASN A 225 22.50 -3.69 4.14
N THR A 226 23.80 -3.77 3.83
CA THR A 226 24.86 -3.60 4.81
C THR A 226 25.37 -2.16 4.79
N LEU A 227 25.30 -1.49 5.92
CA LEU A 227 25.79 -0.13 6.11
C LEU A 227 27.11 -0.16 6.86
N PHE A 228 27.97 0.83 6.62
CA PHE A 228 29.31 0.88 7.17
C PHE A 228 29.57 2.18 7.92
N GLU A 229 30.15 2.06 9.10
CA GLU A 229 30.81 3.18 9.75
C GLU A 229 32.23 3.27 9.22
N ILE A 230 32.62 4.46 8.75
CA ILE A 230 33.89 4.71 8.09
C ILE A 230 34.61 5.82 8.86
N ASP A 231 35.86 5.57 9.25
CA ASP A 231 36.68 6.56 9.94
C ASP A 231 37.19 7.66 8.99
N ALA A 232 37.87 8.68 9.55
CA ALA A 232 38.42 9.79 8.77
C ALA A 232 39.51 9.38 7.77
N ALA A 233 40.15 8.21 7.93
CA ALA A 233 41.14 7.69 7.00
C ALA A 233 40.50 6.84 5.87
N GLY A 234 39.20 6.55 5.96
CA GLY A 234 38.46 5.73 5.02
C GLY A 234 38.42 4.25 5.38
N ASN A 235 38.85 3.85 6.57
CA ASN A 235 38.76 2.46 7.00
C ASN A 235 37.34 2.16 7.51
N ILE A 236 36.84 0.97 7.16
CA ILE A 236 35.59 0.46 7.70
C ILE A 236 35.85 0.03 9.15
N VAL A 237 35.23 0.72 10.11
CA VAL A 237 35.38 0.42 11.55
C VAL A 237 34.25 -0.47 12.08
N ARG A 238 33.07 -0.40 11.45
CA ARG A 238 31.90 -1.21 11.84
C ARG A 238 31.01 -1.46 10.62
N SER A 239 30.28 -2.57 10.63
CA SER A 239 29.18 -2.84 9.71
C SER A 239 27.88 -3.10 10.47
N GLU A 240 26.76 -2.76 9.85
CA GLU A 240 25.41 -2.97 10.37
C GLU A 240 24.46 -3.41 9.26
N THR A 241 23.66 -4.46 9.50
CA THR A 241 22.65 -4.91 8.53
C THR A 241 21.34 -4.18 8.79
N ALA A 242 20.90 -3.39 7.82
CA ALA A 242 19.62 -2.69 7.85
C ALA A 242 18.55 -3.48 7.07
N HIS A 243 17.39 -3.68 7.69
CA HIS A 243 16.24 -4.34 7.07
C HIS A 243 15.19 -3.30 6.67
N TYR A 244 14.81 -3.30 5.40
CA TYR A 244 13.81 -2.40 4.83
C TYR A 244 12.57 -3.21 4.44
N SER A 245 11.45 -2.95 5.10
CA SER A 245 10.17 -3.61 4.79
C SER A 245 9.54 -3.13 3.48
N ARG A 246 10.01 -2.00 2.95
CA ARG A 246 9.53 -1.34 1.74
C ARG A 246 10.66 -0.52 1.12
N PHE A 247 10.38 0.00 -0.07
CA PHE A 247 11.18 1.04 -0.70
C PHE A 247 11.44 2.21 0.26
N SER A 248 12.70 2.63 0.38
CA SER A 248 13.12 3.71 1.26
C SER A 248 14.08 4.67 0.55
N LYS A 249 14.06 5.93 1.01
CA LYS A 249 14.87 7.05 0.50
C LYS A 249 15.47 7.82 1.66
N ALA A 250 16.71 8.27 1.53
CA ALA A 250 17.34 9.14 2.51
C ALA A 250 18.35 10.10 1.86
N PRO A 251 18.51 11.34 2.36
CA PRO A 251 19.58 12.21 1.93
C PRO A 251 20.95 11.64 2.35
N VAL A 252 21.94 11.80 1.48
CA VAL A 252 23.31 11.32 1.69
C VAL A 252 24.35 12.36 1.27
N ASP A 253 25.47 12.38 1.98
CA ASP A 253 26.68 13.08 1.60
C ASP A 253 27.57 12.18 0.74
N ARG A 254 28.08 12.69 -0.39
CA ARG A 254 29.13 12.04 -1.18
C ARG A 254 30.48 12.32 -0.53
N ILE A 255 31.19 11.28 -0.08
CA ILE A 255 32.48 11.43 0.61
C ILE A 255 33.53 10.56 -0.08
N GLU A 256 34.65 11.18 -0.44
CA GLU A 256 35.84 10.49 -0.93
C GLU A 256 36.90 10.55 0.17
N ALA A 257 37.17 9.40 0.79
CA ALA A 257 38.11 9.30 1.90
C ALA A 257 39.58 9.36 1.41
N PRO A 258 40.56 9.66 2.29
CA PRO A 258 41.97 9.75 1.90
C PRO A 258 42.57 8.49 1.27
N ASN A 259 42.01 7.32 1.56
CA ASN A 259 42.40 6.04 0.93
C ASN A 259 41.76 5.79 -0.46
N GLY A 260 41.04 6.78 -1.00
CA GLY A 260 40.33 6.69 -2.29
C GLY A 260 38.97 6.00 -2.22
N LEU A 261 38.49 5.61 -1.02
CA LEU A 261 37.16 5.02 -0.87
C LEU A 261 36.09 6.09 -1.07
N LEU A 262 35.30 5.95 -2.13
CA LEU A 262 34.06 6.68 -2.33
C LEU A 262 32.93 6.00 -1.55
N HIS A 263 32.21 6.76 -0.73
CA HIS A 263 31.06 6.28 0.02
C HIS A 263 29.98 7.35 0.18
N TRP A 264 28.77 6.90 0.52
CA TRP A 264 27.58 7.75 0.59
C TRP A 264 27.03 7.72 2.00
N ARG A 265 27.32 8.76 2.81
CA ARG A 265 26.97 8.79 4.23
C ARG A 265 25.58 9.36 4.43
N THR A 266 24.71 8.61 5.10
CA THR A 266 23.36 9.06 5.43
C THR A 266 23.42 10.28 6.35
N SER A 267 22.78 11.38 5.95
CA SER A 267 22.83 12.65 6.70
C SER A 267 21.70 12.79 7.72
N GLU A 268 20.59 12.05 7.54
CA GLU A 268 19.39 12.15 8.38
C GLU A 268 18.75 10.79 8.66
N GLY A 269 18.01 10.70 9.76
CA GLY A 269 17.22 9.53 10.13
C GLY A 269 17.97 8.50 10.97
N PHE A 270 17.39 7.29 11.08
CA PHE A 270 17.86 6.24 11.99
C PHE A 270 19.28 5.74 11.66
N PHE A 271 19.67 5.77 10.39
CA PHE A 271 20.99 5.32 9.92
C PHE A 271 21.97 6.48 9.72
N SER A 272 21.68 7.67 10.28
CA SER A 272 22.55 8.84 10.18
C SER A 272 23.98 8.52 10.62
N GLY A 273 24.96 8.93 9.82
CA GLY A 273 26.38 8.64 10.04
C GLY A 273 26.89 7.34 9.43
N LEU A 274 26.01 6.38 9.11
CA LEU A 274 26.38 5.17 8.39
C LEU A 274 26.39 5.40 6.87
N SER A 275 27.26 4.68 6.18
CA SER A 275 27.54 4.87 4.77
C SER A 275 27.20 3.65 3.92
N TYR A 276 26.78 3.92 2.69
CA TYR A 276 26.68 2.94 1.63
C TYR A 276 28.00 2.90 0.85
N ILE A 277 28.51 1.69 0.62
CA ILE A 277 29.70 1.44 -0.19
C ILE A 277 29.27 0.54 -1.36
N ARG A 278 29.67 0.93 -2.56
CA ARG A 278 29.43 0.16 -3.77
C ARG A 278 29.96 -1.28 -3.64
N ASP A 279 29.20 -2.23 -4.17
CA ASP A 279 29.47 -3.67 -4.16
C ASP A 279 29.56 -4.33 -2.76
N ARG A 280 29.44 -3.57 -1.67
CA ARG A 280 29.45 -4.08 -0.28
C ARG A 280 28.13 -3.90 0.45
N SER A 281 27.36 -2.86 0.10
CA SER A 281 26.13 -2.52 0.80
C SER A 281 24.87 -3.26 0.31
N GLY A 282 24.98 -4.06 -0.75
CA GLY A 282 23.81 -4.62 -1.43
C GLY A 282 23.26 -3.69 -2.52
N PRO A 283 22.06 -3.96 -3.05
CA PRO A 283 21.49 -3.18 -4.14
C PRO A 283 20.92 -1.84 -3.65
N PHE A 284 21.56 -0.74 -4.06
CA PHE A 284 21.06 0.62 -3.86
C PHE A 284 21.29 1.47 -5.12
N LEU A 285 20.59 2.59 -5.20
CA LEU A 285 20.76 3.60 -6.25
C LEU A 285 21.08 4.94 -5.60
N ILE A 286 21.94 5.73 -6.24
CA ILE A 286 22.18 7.11 -5.85
C ILE A 286 21.60 8.04 -6.91
N ARG A 287 20.92 9.08 -6.45
CA ARG A 287 20.29 10.10 -7.29
C ARG A 287 20.85 11.47 -6.92
N ALA A 288 21.29 12.23 -7.93
CA ALA A 288 21.53 13.65 -7.78
C ALA A 288 20.18 14.39 -7.81
N VAL A 289 19.92 15.21 -6.80
CA VAL A 289 18.68 15.95 -6.63
C VAL A 289 18.89 17.40 -7.06
N TYR A 290 17.99 17.89 -7.90
CA TYR A 290 17.96 19.26 -8.39
C TYR A 290 16.61 19.90 -8.05
N GLN A 291 16.60 21.20 -7.84
CA GLN A 291 15.37 21.98 -7.65
C GLN A 291 15.22 22.98 -8.79
N GLY A 292 14.07 22.90 -9.49
CA GLY A 292 13.69 23.85 -10.52
C GLY A 292 13.27 25.21 -9.97
N ALA A 293 13.23 26.22 -10.83
CA ALA A 293 12.74 27.56 -10.48
C ALA A 293 11.26 27.58 -10.04
N ASP A 294 10.49 26.56 -10.46
CA ASP A 294 9.12 26.27 -10.05
C ASP A 294 9.03 25.56 -8.68
N GLY A 295 10.17 25.20 -8.08
CA GLY A 295 10.26 24.44 -6.85
C GLY A 295 10.13 22.92 -7.02
N GLU A 296 9.95 22.42 -8.24
CA GLU A 296 9.84 20.98 -8.52
C GLU A 296 11.20 20.29 -8.33
N LYS A 297 11.19 19.10 -7.72
CA LYS A 297 12.40 18.28 -7.58
C LYS A 297 12.60 17.43 -8.83
N ARG A 298 13.82 17.49 -9.39
CA ARG A 298 14.24 16.71 -10.56
C ARG A 298 15.44 15.85 -10.22
N TYR A 299 15.59 14.71 -10.89
CA TYR A 299 16.54 13.68 -10.47
C TYR A 299 17.37 13.17 -11.64
N ILE A 300 18.66 12.92 -11.38
CA ILE A 300 19.53 12.13 -12.26
C ILE A 300 20.01 10.93 -11.47
N VAL A 301 19.72 9.73 -11.96
CA VAL A 301 20.30 8.50 -11.42
C VAL A 301 21.77 8.47 -11.82
N LEU A 302 22.66 8.40 -10.84
CA LEU A 302 24.09 8.24 -11.11
C LEU A 302 24.32 6.88 -11.76
N LYS A 303 25.18 6.84 -12.78
CA LYS A 303 25.55 5.56 -13.37
C LYS A 303 26.38 4.79 -12.38
N GLN A 304 26.40 3.47 -12.55
CA GLN A 304 27.16 2.61 -11.65
C GLN A 304 28.63 3.03 -11.56
N GLU A 305 29.26 3.49 -12.65
CA GLU A 305 30.63 4.02 -12.70
C GLU A 305 30.89 5.28 -11.85
N ASP A 306 29.85 6.07 -11.57
CA ASP A 306 29.92 7.31 -10.78
C ASP A 306 29.64 7.10 -9.28
N ILE A 307 29.32 5.85 -8.89
CA ILE A 307 28.96 5.41 -7.53
C ILE A 307 30.13 4.69 -6.85
#